data_AF-A0A9N9P450-F1
#
_entry.id   AF-A0A9N9P450-F1
#
_cell.length_a   1.000
_cell.length_b   1.000
_cell.length_c   1.000
_cell.angle_alpha   90.00
_cell.angle_beta   90.00
_cell.angle_gamma   90.00
#
_symmetry.space_group_name_H-M   'P 1'
#
loop_
_entity.id
_entity.type
_entity.pdbx_description
1 polymer ?
#
loop_
_entity_poly.entity_id
_entity_poly.type
_entity_poly.pdbx_seq_one_letter_code
_entity_poly.pdbx_strand_id
1 'polypeptide(L)'
;NKLEELMEGFTDTAYVSQTKPFVTYYQTPPTAPETRIHKLHKKITELNNKMAMNPQLSDLSIVITQLNSELQEELKLQTEKWQLRSNIKWLEAGEKLEILQYIKEQFAILYRAEPIDLEAAEALTEDLPSVSQQQNTALIKEISLQEITETIDKLPKHKTPGPDGLTHEFYKTFRDKISPLLQI
;
A
#
# COMPACT_ATOMS: atom_id res chain seq x y z
N ASN A 1 -36.00 -20.93 23.71
CA ASN A 1 -36.47 -21.96 22.76
C ASN A 1 -36.49 -21.52 21.30
N LYS A 2 -35.30 -21.25 20.75
CA LYS A 2 -35.01 -21.27 19.31
C LYS A 2 -33.51 -21.05 19.01
N LEU A 3 -32.74 -20.64 20.03
CA LEU A 3 -31.29 -20.47 19.97
C LEU A 3 -30.50 -21.68 20.51
N GLU A 4 -31.04 -22.44 21.47
CA GLU A 4 -30.41 -23.69 21.95
C GLU A 4 -30.57 -24.84 20.95
N GLU A 5 -31.64 -24.84 20.16
CA GLU A 5 -31.92 -25.86 19.12
C GLU A 5 -31.03 -25.74 17.86
N LEU A 6 -30.26 -24.64 17.72
CA LEU A 6 -29.35 -24.41 16.60
C LEU A 6 -27.89 -24.76 16.94
N MET A 7 -27.58 -25.05 18.20
CA MET A 7 -26.20 -25.22 18.69
C MET A 7 -25.81 -26.69 18.92
N GLU A 8 -26.74 -27.64 18.82
CA GLU A 8 -26.48 -29.07 19.04
C GLU A 8 -25.99 -29.84 17.78
N GLY A 9 -25.77 -29.17 16.65
CA GLY A 9 -25.39 -29.82 15.39
C GLY A 9 -23.90 -29.83 15.03
N PHE A 10 -23.03 -29.24 15.85
CA PHE A 10 -21.62 -29.04 15.50
C PHE A 10 -20.66 -29.64 16.52
N THR A 11 -20.66 -30.95 16.66
CA THR A 11 -19.49 -31.69 17.17
C THR A 11 -19.12 -32.83 16.22
N ASP A 12 -17.84 -32.80 15.84
CA ASP A 12 -17.02 -33.87 15.26
C ASP A 12 -17.53 -34.66 14.05
N THR A 13 -17.10 -34.19 12.86
CA THR A 13 -16.67 -35.10 11.81
C THR A 13 -15.40 -34.58 11.13
N ALA A 14 -14.29 -35.25 11.45
CA ALA A 14 -13.08 -35.46 10.65
C ALA A 14 -12.78 -34.45 9.54
N TYR A 15 -11.81 -33.58 9.78
CA TYR A 15 -11.03 -32.91 8.73
C TYR A 15 -10.32 -33.95 7.86
N VAL A 16 -10.95 -34.34 6.75
CA VAL A 16 -10.28 -35.03 5.64
C VAL A 16 -9.83 -33.94 4.67
N SER A 17 -8.54 -33.60 4.74
CA SER A 17 -7.88 -32.68 3.82
C SER A 17 -7.90 -33.23 2.39
N GLN A 18 -8.97 -32.97 1.65
CA GLN A 18 -8.97 -33.09 0.19
C GLN A 18 -8.42 -31.78 -0.39
N THR A 19 -7.10 -31.63 -0.43
CA THR A 19 -6.47 -30.60 -1.25
C THR A 19 -6.62 -31.01 -2.72
N LYS A 20 -7.69 -30.53 -3.36
CA LYS A 20 -7.76 -30.52 -4.83
C LYS A 20 -6.59 -29.69 -5.37
N PRO A 21 -5.78 -30.19 -6.32
CA PRO A 21 -4.72 -29.38 -6.90
C PRO A 21 -5.34 -28.19 -7.64
N PHE A 22 -4.91 -26.98 -7.26
CA PHE A 22 -5.25 -25.73 -7.91
C PHE A 22 -4.50 -25.66 -9.25
N VAL A 23 -5.14 -26.15 -10.30
CA VAL A 23 -4.63 -26.03 -11.69
C VAL A 23 -5.01 -24.64 -12.19
N THR A 24 -4.06 -23.71 -12.20
CA THR A 24 -4.22 -22.43 -12.90
C THR A 24 -4.11 -22.68 -14.40
N TYR A 25 -5.25 -22.83 -15.07
CA TYR A 25 -5.28 -22.57 -16.50
C TYR A 25 -5.07 -21.07 -16.68
N TYR A 26 -3.84 -20.66 -17.00
CA TYR A 26 -3.62 -19.35 -17.60
C TYR A 26 -4.35 -19.34 -18.94
N GLN A 27 -5.62 -18.91 -18.95
CA GLN A 27 -6.24 -18.46 -20.17
C GLN A 27 -5.39 -17.30 -20.67
N THR A 28 -4.74 -17.48 -21.82
CA THR A 28 -4.11 -16.36 -22.50
C THR A 28 -5.17 -15.27 -22.65
N PRO A 29 -4.88 -14.00 -22.30
CA PRO A 29 -5.84 -12.92 -22.44
C PRO A 29 -6.47 -12.96 -23.84
N PRO A 30 -7.79 -12.81 -23.97
CA PRO A 30 -8.43 -12.85 -25.28
C PRO A 30 -7.76 -11.81 -26.18
N THR A 31 -7.30 -12.26 -27.35
CA THR A 31 -6.64 -11.40 -28.33
C THR A 31 -7.53 -10.20 -28.60
N ALA A 32 -7.00 -8.99 -28.41
CA ALA A 32 -7.78 -7.77 -28.55
C ALA A 32 -8.48 -7.74 -29.91
N PRO A 33 -9.77 -7.34 -29.97
CA PRO A 33 -10.52 -7.34 -31.21
C PRO A 33 -9.83 -6.47 -32.27
N GLU A 34 -9.75 -6.98 -33.51
CA GLU A 34 -9.11 -6.28 -34.63
C GLU A 34 -9.72 -4.87 -34.79
N THR A 35 -8.86 -3.85 -34.76
CA THR A 35 -9.27 -2.44 -34.91
C THR A 35 -9.73 -2.16 -36.34
N ARG A 36 -10.55 -1.11 -36.54
CA ARG A 36 -10.99 -0.68 -37.87
C ARG A 36 -9.79 -0.36 -38.79
N ILE A 37 -8.73 0.24 -38.26
CA ILE A 37 -7.46 0.48 -38.96
C ILE A 37 -6.85 -0.83 -39.44
N HIS A 38 -6.77 -1.84 -38.56
CA HIS A 38 -6.23 -3.16 -38.92
C HIS A 38 -7.06 -3.84 -40.01
N LYS A 39 -8.40 -3.78 -39.90
CA LYS A 39 -9.33 -4.33 -40.90
C LYS A 39 -9.20 -3.63 -42.26
N LEU A 40 -9.12 -2.30 -42.28
CA LEU A 40 -8.92 -1.51 -43.50
C LEU A 40 -7.58 -1.83 -44.15
N HIS A 41 -6.50 -1.85 -43.36
CA HIS A 41 -5.15 -2.18 -43.85
C HIS A 41 -5.09 -3.59 -44.46
N LYS A 42 -5.63 -4.59 -43.76
CA LYS A 42 -5.71 -5.98 -44.24
C LYS A 42 -6.48 -6.08 -45.56
N LYS A 43 -7.63 -5.40 -45.68
CA LYS A 43 -8.44 -5.38 -46.89
C LYS A 43 -7.73 -4.68 -48.06
N ILE A 44 -6.99 -3.61 -47.81
CA ILE A 44 -6.16 -2.93 -48.82
C ILE A 44 -5.05 -3.86 -49.31
N THR A 45 -4.36 -4.55 -48.41
CA THR A 45 -3.31 -5.53 -48.76
C THR A 45 -3.86 -6.67 -49.63
N GLU A 46 -5.02 -7.23 -49.27
CA GLU A 46 -5.66 -8.29 -50.07
C GLU A 46 -6.05 -7.83 -51.48
N LEU A 47 -6.57 -6.61 -51.62
CA LEU A 47 -6.96 -6.05 -52.92
C LEU A 47 -5.75 -5.71 -53.80
N ASN A 48 -4.69 -5.16 -53.21
CA ASN A 48 -3.44 -4.90 -53.92
C ASN A 48 -2.81 -6.18 -54.48
N ASN A 49 -2.83 -7.27 -53.70
CA ASN A 49 -2.33 -8.57 -54.14
C ASN A 49 -3.15 -9.14 -55.32
N LYS A 50 -4.47 -8.96 -55.31
CA LYS A 50 -5.35 -9.38 -56.41
C LYS A 50 -5.13 -8.57 -57.69
N MET A 51 -4.91 -7.27 -57.55
CA MET A 51 -4.59 -6.37 -58.67
C MET A 51 -3.23 -6.70 -59.30
N ALA A 52 -2.24 -7.10 -58.50
CA ALA A 52 -0.94 -7.55 -58.98
C ALA A 52 -0.99 -8.87 -59.79
N MET A 53 -1.97 -9.74 -59.51
CA MET A 53 -2.16 -11.03 -60.20
C MET A 53 -3.02 -10.94 -61.48
N ASN A 54 -3.88 -9.91 -61.59
CA ASN A 54 -4.71 -9.69 -62.78
C ASN A 54 -4.78 -8.18 -63.12
N PRO A 55 -3.87 -7.69 -63.97
CA PRO A 55 -3.72 -6.25 -64.26
C PRO A 55 -4.89 -5.60 -65.02
N GLN A 56 -5.86 -6.36 -65.52
CA GLN A 56 -7.01 -5.85 -66.29
C GLN A 56 -8.16 -5.32 -65.40
N LEU A 57 -8.07 -5.45 -64.08
CA LEU A 57 -9.08 -4.97 -63.12
C LEU A 57 -8.87 -3.50 -62.71
N SER A 58 -9.03 -2.56 -63.66
CA SER A 58 -8.93 -1.12 -63.39
C SER A 58 -9.91 -0.63 -62.30
N ASP A 59 -11.07 -1.28 -62.18
CA ASP A 59 -12.14 -0.88 -61.27
C ASP A 59 -11.77 -1.06 -59.78
N LEU A 60 -10.79 -1.92 -59.47
CA LEU A 60 -10.30 -2.11 -58.10
C LEU A 60 -9.43 -0.94 -57.61
N SER A 61 -8.81 -0.17 -58.51
CA SER A 61 -7.99 1.01 -58.16
C SER A 61 -8.81 2.07 -57.42
N ILE A 62 -10.05 2.30 -57.85
CA ILE A 62 -10.97 3.27 -57.24
C ILE A 62 -11.30 2.84 -55.81
N VAL A 63 -11.57 1.55 -55.60
CA VAL A 63 -11.89 0.99 -54.27
C VAL A 63 -10.68 1.06 -53.33
N ILE A 64 -9.48 0.77 -53.82
CA ILE A 64 -8.24 0.87 -53.03
C ILE A 64 -7.96 2.32 -52.64
N THR A 65 -8.17 3.27 -53.56
CA THR A 65 -8.01 4.71 -53.28
C THR A 65 -8.98 5.17 -52.19
N GLN A 66 -10.25 4.73 -52.26
CA GLN A 66 -11.26 5.03 -51.25
C GLN A 66 -10.94 4.40 -49.88
N LEU A 67 -10.48 3.15 -49.83
CA LEU A 67 -10.09 2.51 -48.57
C LEU A 67 -8.85 3.16 -47.95
N ASN A 68 -7.90 3.62 -48.77
CA ASN A 68 -6.75 4.37 -48.30
C ASN A 68 -7.15 5.73 -47.71
N SER A 69 -8.09 6.46 -48.31
CA SER A 69 -8.58 7.71 -47.73
C SER A 69 -9.31 7.47 -46.39
N GLU A 70 -10.14 6.43 -46.31
CA GLU A 70 -10.77 6.01 -45.05
C GLU A 70 -9.76 5.61 -43.96
N LEU A 71 -8.67 4.94 -44.35
CA LEU A 71 -7.60 4.58 -43.43
C LEU A 71 -6.87 5.82 -42.90
N GLN A 72 -6.59 6.81 -43.75
CA GLN A 72 -5.96 8.07 -43.35
C GLN A 72 -6.85 8.88 -42.41
N GLU A 73 -8.15 8.97 -42.69
CA GLU A 73 -9.10 9.63 -41.79
C GLU A 73 -9.17 8.94 -40.42
N GLU A 74 -9.19 7.60 -40.37
CA GLU A 74 -9.19 6.88 -39.10
C GLU A 74 -7.87 7.08 -38.33
N LEU A 75 -6.72 7.08 -39.00
CA LEU A 75 -5.42 7.38 -38.37
C LEU A 75 -5.37 8.81 -37.80
N LYS A 76 -5.92 9.77 -38.54
CA LYS A 76 -6.03 11.17 -38.10
C LYS A 76 -6.91 11.27 -36.85
N LEU A 77 -8.10 10.66 -36.87
CA LEU A 77 -9.01 10.62 -35.73
C LEU A 77 -8.37 9.95 -34.50
N GLN A 78 -7.59 8.88 -34.67
CA GLN A 78 -6.89 8.26 -33.55
C GLN A 78 -5.81 9.19 -32.97
N THR A 79 -5.08 9.90 -33.82
CA THR A 79 -4.06 10.85 -33.40
C THR A 79 -4.67 12.00 -32.60
N GLU A 80 -5.77 12.58 -33.08
CA GLU A 80 -6.51 13.63 -32.37
C GLU A 80 -7.02 13.15 -31.01
N LYS A 81 -7.60 11.94 -30.96
CA LYS A 81 -8.03 11.31 -29.69
C LYS A 81 -6.87 11.09 -28.73
N TRP A 82 -5.71 10.65 -29.22
CA TRP A 82 -4.53 10.42 -28.40
C TRP A 82 -4.00 11.74 -27.82
N GLN A 83 -3.92 12.79 -28.63
CA GLN A 83 -3.54 14.13 -28.19
C GLN A 83 -4.47 14.67 -27.12
N LEU A 84 -5.80 14.55 -27.32
CA LEU A 84 -6.80 14.99 -26.35
C LEU A 84 -6.65 14.25 -25.01
N ARG A 85 -6.52 12.92 -25.04
CA ARG A 85 -6.32 12.12 -23.81
C ARG A 85 -5.05 12.52 -23.07
N SER A 86 -3.97 12.76 -23.80
CA SER A 86 -2.72 13.23 -23.21
C SER A 86 -2.92 14.58 -22.55
N ASN A 87 -3.52 15.55 -23.25
CA ASN A 87 -3.76 16.90 -22.73
C ASN A 87 -4.62 16.89 -21.45
N ILE A 88 -5.71 16.12 -21.44
CA ILE A 88 -6.57 15.95 -20.25
C ILE A 88 -5.75 15.41 -19.07
N LYS A 89 -4.93 14.38 -19.30
CA LYS A 89 -4.08 13.81 -18.25
C LYS A 89 -3.09 14.82 -17.66
N TRP A 90 -2.53 15.70 -18.49
CA TRP A 90 -1.62 16.76 -18.03
C TRP A 90 -2.35 17.82 -17.21
N LEU A 91 -3.57 18.20 -17.61
CA LEU A 91 -4.41 19.15 -16.86
C LEU A 91 -4.80 18.58 -15.50
N GLU A 92 -5.31 17.34 -15.44
CA GLU A 92 -5.66 16.66 -14.18
C GLU A 92 -4.44 16.54 -13.24
N ALA A 93 -3.26 16.23 -13.80
CA ALA A 93 -2.02 16.17 -13.02
C ALA A 93 -1.61 17.55 -12.48
N GLY A 94 -1.80 18.62 -13.26
CA GLY A 94 -1.57 20.01 -12.84
C GLY A 94 -2.51 20.42 -11.71
N GLU A 95 -3.81 20.21 -11.86
CA GLU A 95 -4.81 20.50 -10.81
C GLU A 95 -4.50 19.75 -9.49
N LYS A 96 -4.07 18.49 -9.59
CA LYS A 96 -3.63 17.72 -8.42
C LYS A 96 -2.41 18.35 -7.75
N LEU A 97 -1.44 18.84 -8.51
CA LEU A 97 -0.26 19.52 -7.97
C LEU A 97 -0.64 20.82 -7.26
N GLU A 98 -1.55 21.60 -7.83
CA GLU A 98 -2.05 22.84 -7.22
C GLU A 98 -2.73 22.58 -5.87
N ILE A 99 -3.60 21.55 -5.80
CA ILE A 99 -4.26 21.16 -4.55
C ILE A 99 -3.22 20.71 -3.51
N LEU A 100 -2.25 19.89 -3.89
CA LEU A 100 -1.21 19.42 -2.98
C LEU A 100 -0.32 20.56 -2.48
N GLN A 101 0.01 21.51 -3.36
CA GLN A 101 0.78 22.69 -3.02
C GLN A 101 0.02 23.57 -2.03
N TYR A 102 -1.27 23.81 -2.28
CA TYR A 102 -2.14 24.54 -1.35
C TYR A 102 -2.20 23.87 0.03
N ILE A 103 -2.45 22.56 0.09
CA ILE A 103 -2.48 21.83 1.37
C ILE A 103 -1.14 21.97 2.09
N LYS A 104 -0.02 21.79 1.38
CA LYS A 104 1.32 21.93 1.97
C LYS A 104 1.54 23.32 2.56
N GLU A 105 1.15 24.38 1.86
CA GLU A 105 1.28 25.75 2.33
C GLU A 105 0.42 26.02 3.57
N GLN A 106 -0.83 25.52 3.59
CA GLN A 106 -1.70 25.67 4.77
C GLN A 106 -1.11 24.97 6.00
N PHE A 107 -0.63 23.74 5.85
CA PHE A 107 0.01 23.02 6.95
C PHE A 107 1.34 23.68 7.37
N ALA A 108 2.12 24.23 6.44
CA ALA A 108 3.32 24.98 6.78
C ALA A 108 3.01 26.22 7.65
N ILE A 109 1.87 26.87 7.44
CA ILE A 109 1.39 27.98 8.28
C ILE A 109 0.94 27.46 9.66
N LEU A 110 0.10 26.42 9.69
CA LEU A 110 -0.45 25.86 10.93
C LEU A 110 0.63 25.32 11.87
N TYR A 111 1.65 24.68 11.31
CA TYR A 111 2.77 24.10 12.05
C TYR A 111 4.01 25.00 12.05
N ARG A 112 3.83 26.30 11.74
CA ARG A 112 4.92 27.27 11.90
C ARG A 112 5.25 27.36 13.38
N ALA A 113 6.54 27.27 13.70
CA ALA A 113 7.00 27.50 15.07
C ALA A 113 6.58 28.90 15.51
N GLU A 114 5.75 28.97 16.55
CA GLU A 114 5.44 30.22 17.22
C GLU A 114 6.69 30.69 17.98
N PRO A 115 6.89 32.02 18.12
CA PRO A 115 7.94 32.52 18.99
C PRO A 115 7.68 32.04 20.40
N ILE A 116 8.64 31.30 20.95
CA ILE A 116 8.60 30.86 22.34
C ILE A 116 9.06 32.03 23.20
N ASP A 117 8.19 32.49 24.09
CA ASP A 117 8.59 33.36 25.17
C ASP A 117 9.41 32.55 26.18
N LEU A 118 10.73 32.76 26.14
CA LEU A 118 11.69 32.09 27.02
C LEU A 118 11.42 32.43 28.49
N GLU A 119 11.02 33.66 28.80
CA GLU A 119 10.74 34.10 30.18
C GLU A 119 9.51 33.36 30.72
N ALA A 120 8.45 33.26 29.93
CA ALA A 120 7.26 32.48 30.30
C ALA A 120 7.56 30.98 30.43
N ALA A 121 8.40 30.42 29.55
CA ALA A 121 8.80 29.01 29.62
C ALA A 121 9.65 28.71 30.86
N GLU A 122 10.58 29.60 31.20
CA GLU A 122 11.38 29.51 32.43
C GLU A 122 10.49 29.62 33.66
N ALA A 123 9.58 30.60 33.71
CA ALA A 123 8.63 30.78 34.80
C ALA A 123 7.72 29.54 35.02
N LEU A 124 7.36 28.81 33.96
CA LEU A 124 6.58 27.57 34.07
C LEU A 124 7.37 26.41 34.71
N THR A 125 8.70 26.49 34.71
CA THR A 125 9.59 25.39 35.15
C THR A 125 10.43 25.73 36.38
N GLU A 126 10.45 26.98 36.84
CA GLU A 126 11.28 27.46 37.95
C GLU A 126 11.03 26.67 39.25
N ASP A 127 9.78 26.31 39.53
CA ASP A 127 9.39 25.59 40.74
C ASP A 127 9.50 24.06 40.62
N LEU A 128 9.93 23.52 39.46
CA LEU A 128 10.04 22.08 39.28
C LEU A 128 11.27 21.53 40.03
N PRO A 129 11.13 20.38 40.72
CA PRO A 129 12.28 19.75 41.35
C PRO A 129 13.29 19.33 40.28
N SER A 130 14.49 19.89 40.34
CA SER A 130 15.60 19.52 39.45
C SER A 130 16.45 18.41 40.07
N VAL A 131 16.89 17.46 39.24
CA VAL A 131 17.80 16.40 39.68
C VAL A 131 19.20 16.97 39.86
N SER A 132 19.83 16.66 40.99
CA SER A 132 21.23 17.01 41.19
C SER A 132 22.13 16.23 40.23
N GLN A 133 23.35 16.72 39.99
CA GLN A 133 24.31 16.01 39.14
C GLN A 133 24.60 14.59 39.66
N GLN A 134 24.60 14.41 40.99
CA GLN A 134 24.77 13.10 41.62
C GLN A 134 23.57 12.18 41.34
N GLN A 135 22.34 12.67 41.47
CA GLN A 135 21.14 11.90 41.13
C GLN A 135 21.12 11.54 39.65
N ASN A 136 21.45 12.48 38.77
CA ASN A 136 21.54 12.24 37.34
C ASN A 136 22.57 11.15 37.01
N THR A 137 23.74 11.20 37.67
CA THR A 137 24.79 10.19 37.51
C THR A 137 24.31 8.81 37.99
N ALA A 138 23.57 8.75 39.08
CA ALA A 138 22.96 7.51 39.58
C ALA A 138 21.89 6.96 38.62
N LEU A 139 21.07 7.83 38.02
CA LEU A 139 20.00 7.45 37.09
C LEU A 139 20.52 6.97 35.72
N ILE A 140 21.69 7.44 35.29
CA ILE A 140 22.33 7.06 34.01
C ILE A 140 23.20 5.80 34.15
N LYS A 141 23.45 5.33 35.36
CA LYS A 141 24.25 4.13 35.60
C LYS A 141 23.57 2.89 34.99
N GLU A 142 24.40 1.96 34.49
CA GLU A 142 23.93 0.65 34.02
C GLU A 142 23.12 -0.08 35.11
N ILE A 143 22.05 -0.75 34.67
CA ILE A 143 21.18 -1.50 35.57
C ILE A 143 21.93 -2.71 36.09
N SER A 144 22.06 -2.82 37.41
CA SER A 144 22.76 -3.94 38.02
C SER A 144 21.89 -5.20 38.08
N LEU A 145 22.53 -6.37 38.05
CA LEU A 145 21.86 -7.64 38.26
C LEU A 145 21.09 -7.66 39.60
N GLN A 146 21.67 -7.07 40.65
CA GLN A 146 21.04 -6.97 41.96
C GLN A 146 19.71 -6.20 41.89
N GLU A 147 19.67 -5.03 41.25
CA GLU A 147 18.43 -4.24 41.10
C GLU A 147 17.34 -5.03 40.36
N ILE A 148 17.70 -5.75 39.29
CA ILE A 148 16.76 -6.58 38.54
C ILE A 148 16.20 -7.68 39.43
N THR A 149 17.10 -8.41 40.10
CA THR A 149 16.75 -9.55 40.94
C THR A 149 15.87 -9.10 42.12
N GLU A 150 16.16 -7.99 42.78
CA GLU A 150 15.33 -7.43 43.86
C GLU A 150 13.96 -6.94 43.37
N THR A 151 13.92 -6.36 42.17
CA THR A 151 12.68 -5.89 41.55
C THR A 151 11.74 -7.06 41.26
N ILE A 152 12.27 -8.15 40.71
CA ILE A 152 11.50 -9.38 40.47
C ILE A 152 10.94 -9.94 41.78
N ASP A 153 11.73 -9.92 42.86
CA ASP A 153 11.28 -10.42 44.17
C ASP A 153 10.12 -9.60 44.74
N LYS A 154 10.12 -8.29 44.50
CA LYS A 154 9.08 -7.35 44.96
C LYS A 154 7.77 -7.45 44.16
N LEU A 155 7.74 -8.13 43.01
CA LEU A 155 6.52 -8.24 42.19
C LEU A 155 5.37 -8.90 42.99
N PRO A 156 4.13 -8.38 42.90
CA PRO A 156 2.98 -8.98 43.58
C PRO A 156 2.56 -10.30 42.91
N LYS A 157 2.10 -11.28 43.70
CA LYS A 157 1.55 -12.54 43.16
C LYS A 157 0.08 -12.37 42.77
N HIS A 158 -0.42 -13.26 41.91
CA HIS A 158 -1.81 -13.36 41.46
C HIS A 158 -2.34 -12.08 40.80
N LYS A 159 -1.47 -11.39 40.05
CA LYS A 159 -1.86 -10.29 39.19
C LYS A 159 -2.02 -10.78 37.76
N THR A 160 -2.90 -10.11 37.03
CA THR A 160 -3.11 -10.34 35.59
C THR A 160 -1.82 -10.03 34.82
N PRO A 161 -1.49 -10.79 33.76
CA PRO A 161 -0.35 -10.50 32.90
C PRO A 161 -0.37 -9.10 32.30
N GLY A 162 0.81 -8.57 32.02
CA GLY A 162 1.00 -7.30 31.31
C GLY A 162 0.79 -7.42 29.80
N PRO A 163 1.16 -6.38 29.02
CA PRO A 163 1.10 -6.40 27.56
C PRO A 163 2.06 -7.42 26.92
N ASP A 164 3.02 -7.93 27.69
CA ASP A 164 3.93 -9.03 27.32
C ASP A 164 3.27 -10.42 27.47
N GLY A 165 2.12 -10.53 28.12
CA GLY A 165 1.40 -11.79 28.36
C GLY A 165 2.03 -12.71 29.40
N LEU A 166 3.10 -12.30 30.08
CA LEU A 166 3.79 -13.10 31.10
C LEU A 166 3.31 -12.72 32.51
N THR A 167 3.18 -13.72 33.39
CA THR A 167 2.77 -13.48 34.78
C THR A 167 3.95 -13.09 35.66
N HIS A 168 3.70 -12.44 36.79
CA HIS A 168 4.75 -12.18 37.78
C HIS A 168 5.34 -13.49 38.34
N GLU A 169 4.57 -14.56 38.43
CA GLU A 169 5.02 -15.89 38.81
C GLU A 169 6.05 -16.45 37.83
N PHE A 170 5.90 -16.20 36.53
CA PHE A 170 6.89 -16.56 35.52
C PHE A 170 8.23 -15.89 35.83
N TYR A 171 8.23 -14.56 36.02
CA TYR A 171 9.43 -13.80 36.35
C TYR A 171 10.09 -14.28 37.65
N LYS A 172 9.31 -14.57 38.69
CA LYS A 172 9.85 -15.11 39.95
C LYS A 172 10.42 -16.51 39.79
N THR A 173 9.77 -17.37 39.00
CA THR A 173 10.20 -18.77 38.82
C THR A 173 11.48 -18.87 37.99
N PHE A 174 11.63 -18.02 36.98
CA PHE A 174 12.77 -18.03 36.07
C PHE A 174 13.77 -16.90 36.29
N ARG A 175 13.71 -16.24 37.47
CA ARG A 175 14.55 -15.11 37.86
C ARG A 175 16.02 -15.31 37.50
N ASP A 176 16.62 -16.41 37.92
CA ASP A 176 18.04 -16.68 37.71
C ASP A 176 18.43 -16.81 36.23
N LYS A 177 17.49 -17.21 35.37
CA LYS A 177 17.69 -17.32 33.92
C LYS A 177 17.42 -16.02 33.19
N ILE A 178 16.48 -15.22 33.69
CA ILE A 178 16.01 -13.98 33.04
C ILE A 178 16.86 -12.78 33.45
N SER A 179 17.26 -12.68 34.73
CA SER A 179 17.99 -11.52 35.24
C SER A 179 19.27 -11.19 34.46
N PRO A 180 20.11 -12.17 34.04
CA PRO A 180 21.29 -11.88 33.21
C PRO A 180 20.95 -11.37 31.80
N LEU A 181 19.75 -11.66 31.29
CA LEU A 181 19.29 -11.23 29.95
C LEU A 181 18.70 -9.82 29.96
N LEU A 182 18.31 -9.31 31.13
CA LEU A 182 17.70 -7.99 31.30
C LEU A 182 18.72 -6.90 31.68
N GLN A 183 19.99 -7.28 31.89
CA GLN A 183 21.07 -6.32 32.08
C GLN A 183 21.39 -5.65 30.74
N ILE A 184 21.40 -4.32 30.71
CA ILE A 184 21.63 -3.48 29.52
C ILE A 184 22.81 -2.57 29.77
#